data_AF-A0A1E7F506-F1
#
_entry.id   AF-A0A1E7F506-F1
#
_cell.length_a   1.000
_cell.length_b   1.000
_cell.length_c   1.000
_cell.angle_alpha   90.00
_cell.angle_beta   90.00
_cell.angle_gamma   90.00
#
_symmetry.space_group_name_H-M   'P 1'
#
loop_
_entity.id
_entity.type
_entity.pdbx_description
1 polymer ?
#
loop_
_entity_poly.entity_id
_entity_poly.type
_entity_poly.pdbx_seq_one_letter_code
_entity_poly.pdbx_strand_id
1 'polypeptide(L)'
;CVDENENCADWANKGECQNNQQYMLTDCRKSCKSCIDLHEYLHREARRNIQTMKHCVNKHSECTHWWSIGECNTNSGFMHAECSPACQTC
;
A
#
# COMPACT_ATOMS: atom_id res chain seq x y z
N CYS A 1 3.42 -1.44 -20.11
CA CYS A 1 4.54 -2.32 -19.77
C CYS A 1 4.85 -3.20 -20.97
N VAL A 2 6.11 -3.29 -21.37
CA VAL A 2 6.57 -3.98 -22.58
C VAL A 2 7.89 -4.69 -22.29
N ASP A 3 8.28 -5.57 -23.22
CA ASP A 3 9.64 -6.07 -23.33
C ASP A 3 10.36 -5.24 -24.41
N GLU A 4 11.54 -4.75 -24.08
CA GLU A 4 12.38 -3.90 -24.94
C GLU A 4 13.31 -4.74 -25.84
N ASN A 5 13.42 -6.05 -25.58
CA ASN A 5 14.22 -6.97 -26.37
C ASN A 5 13.36 -8.15 -26.85
N GLU A 6 13.55 -8.54 -28.10
CA GLU A 6 12.86 -9.69 -28.70
C GLU A 6 13.16 -11.02 -27.99
N ASN A 7 14.35 -11.14 -27.37
CA ASN A 7 14.79 -12.34 -26.67
C ASN A 7 14.30 -12.42 -25.21
N CYS A 8 13.56 -11.41 -24.72
CA CYS A 8 13.12 -11.36 -23.33
C CYS A 8 12.33 -12.61 -22.90
N ALA A 9 11.49 -13.17 -23.78
CA ALA A 9 10.72 -14.36 -23.49
C ALA A 9 11.62 -15.59 -23.29
N ASP A 10 12.62 -15.76 -24.15
CA ASP A 10 13.58 -16.86 -24.07
C ASP A 10 14.47 -16.77 -22.84
N TRP A 11 14.93 -15.55 -22.51
CA TRP A 11 15.72 -15.30 -21.30
C TRP A 11 14.90 -15.52 -20.03
N ALA A 12 13.65 -15.08 -20.00
CA ALA A 12 12.76 -15.38 -18.88
C ALA A 12 12.55 -16.89 -18.70
N ASN A 13 12.37 -17.65 -19.79
CA ASN A 13 12.27 -19.12 -19.75
C ASN A 13 13.55 -19.80 -19.25
N LYS A 14 14.71 -19.17 -19.44
CA LYS A 14 16.01 -19.63 -18.92
C LYS A 14 16.27 -19.23 -17.46
N GLY A 15 15.35 -18.51 -16.81
CA GLY A 15 15.47 -18.09 -15.42
C GLY A 15 16.25 -16.78 -15.22
N GLU A 16 16.45 -15.98 -16.27
CA GLU A 16 17.17 -14.70 -16.17
C GLU A 16 16.44 -13.70 -15.28
N CYS A 17 15.12 -13.83 -15.09
CA CYS A 17 14.37 -12.97 -14.17
C CYS A 17 14.89 -13.04 -12.72
N GLN A 18 15.52 -14.15 -12.34
CA GLN A 18 16.15 -14.36 -11.03
C GLN A 18 17.67 -14.17 -11.11
N ASN A 19 18.30 -14.70 -12.16
CA ASN A 19 19.76 -14.70 -12.29
C ASN A 19 20.34 -13.35 -12.74
N ASN A 20 19.57 -12.58 -13.53
CA ASN A 20 19.91 -11.26 -14.04
C ASN A 20 18.75 -10.28 -13.82
N GLN A 21 18.30 -10.24 -12.57
CA GLN A 21 17.08 -9.56 -12.17
C GLN A 21 17.10 -8.06 -12.53
N GLN A 22 18.22 -7.36 -12.37
CA GLN A 22 18.28 -5.91 -12.64
C GLN A 22 17.99 -5.57 -14.10
N TYR A 23 18.62 -6.28 -15.03
CA TYR A 23 18.39 -6.09 -16.46
C TYR A 23 16.96 -6.52 -16.82
N MET A 24 16.56 -7.71 -16.38
CA MET A 24 15.28 -8.27 -16.77
C MET A 24 14.07 -7.50 -16.21
N LEU A 25 14.17 -6.93 -15.00
CA LEU A 25 13.14 -6.05 -14.44
C LEU A 25 13.15 -4.64 -15.02
N THR A 26 14.14 -4.28 -15.83
CA THR A 26 14.19 -2.98 -16.50
C THR A 26 13.68 -3.12 -17.93
N ASP A 27 14.25 -4.07 -18.67
CA ASP A 27 14.08 -4.23 -20.11
C ASP A 27 13.09 -5.35 -20.49
N CYS A 28 12.88 -6.34 -19.61
CA CYS A 28 12.06 -7.53 -19.89
C CYS A 28 10.89 -7.69 -18.90
N ARG A 29 10.32 -6.57 -18.45
CA ARG A 29 9.32 -6.53 -17.38
C ARG A 29 8.08 -7.36 -17.67
N LYS A 30 7.66 -7.44 -18.94
CA LYS A 30 6.48 -8.20 -19.34
C LYS A 30 6.77 -9.69 -19.29
N SER A 31 7.90 -10.12 -19.85
CA SER A 31 8.36 -11.52 -19.80
C SER A 31 8.60 -11.99 -18.36
N CYS A 32 9.12 -11.13 -17.48
CA CYS A 32 9.28 -11.45 -16.05
C CYS A 32 8.01 -11.27 -15.21
N LYS A 33 6.87 -10.94 -15.82
CA LYS A 33 5.60 -10.71 -15.12
C LYS A 33 5.72 -9.68 -13.98
N SER A 34 6.62 -8.73 -14.16
CA SER A 34 6.90 -7.63 -13.24
C SER A 34 6.17 -6.34 -13.63
N CYS A 35 5.33 -6.38 -14.66
CA CYS A 35 4.45 -5.28 -14.96
C CYS A 35 3.56 -4.99 -13.75
N ILE A 36 3.64 -3.78 -13.22
CA ILE A 36 2.58 -3.28 -12.36
C ILE A 36 1.38 -3.02 -13.28
N ASP A 37 0.37 -3.87 -13.18
CA ASP A 37 -0.93 -3.57 -13.76
C ASP A 37 -1.56 -2.44 -12.94
N LEU A 38 -2.00 -1.38 -13.62
CA LEU A 38 -2.71 -0.28 -12.97
C LEU A 38 -3.98 -0.80 -12.24
N HIS A 39 -4.66 -1.79 -12.81
CA HIS A 39 -5.79 -2.44 -12.15
C HIS A 39 -5.34 -3.15 -10.85
N GLU A 40 -4.22 -3.87 -10.87
CA GLU A 40 -3.70 -4.56 -9.68
C GLU A 40 -3.13 -3.59 -8.64
N TYR A 41 -2.52 -2.48 -9.07
CA TYR A 41 -2.07 -1.39 -8.20
C TYR A 41 -3.25 -0.77 -7.46
N LEU A 42 -4.27 -0.32 -8.19
CA LEU A 42 -5.46 0.29 -7.62
C LEU A 42 -6.22 -0.69 -6.73
N HIS A 43 -6.31 -1.97 -7.10
CA HIS A 43 -6.89 -2.99 -6.21
C HIS A 43 -6.08 -3.19 -4.93
N ARG A 44 -4.74 -3.14 -4.97
CA ARG A 44 -3.90 -3.22 -3.77
C ARG A 44 -4.08 -2.00 -2.86
N GLU A 45 -4.08 -0.79 -3.41
CA GLU A 45 -4.35 0.43 -2.65
C GLU A 45 -5.77 0.43 -2.07
N ALA A 46 -6.77 0.10 -2.87
CA ALA A 46 -8.15 -0.01 -2.39
C ALA A 46 -8.28 -1.02 -1.24
N ARG A 47 -7.59 -2.18 -1.31
CA ARG A 47 -7.54 -3.15 -0.21
C ARG A 47 -6.87 -2.57 1.04
N ARG A 48 -5.75 -1.85 0.90
CA ARG A 48 -5.10 -1.16 2.03
C ARG A 48 -6.03 -0.13 2.66
N ASN A 49 -6.68 0.70 1.84
CA ASN A 49 -7.63 1.71 2.32
C ASN A 49 -8.84 1.08 3.01
N ILE A 50 -9.41 0.00 2.47
CA ILE A 50 -10.49 -0.74 3.14
C ILE A 50 -10.02 -1.30 4.48
N GLN A 51 -8.79 -1.82 4.56
CA GLN A 51 -8.23 -2.30 5.83
C GLN A 51 -8.05 -1.16 6.83
N THR A 52 -7.51 -0.01 6.42
CA THR A 52 -7.39 1.18 7.29
C THR A 52 -8.75 1.67 7.75
N MET A 53 -9.72 1.80 6.84
CA MET A 53 -11.08 2.25 7.14
C MET A 53 -11.83 1.30 8.09
N LYS A 54 -11.59 -0.02 8.01
CA LYS A 54 -12.16 -0.99 8.96
C LYS A 54 -11.67 -0.79 10.40
N HIS A 55 -10.47 -0.28 10.58
CA HIS A 55 -9.87 -0.05 11.91
C HIS A 55 -9.94 1.42 12.34
N CYS A 56 -10.40 2.31 11.46
CA CYS A 56 -10.65 3.71 11.74
C CYS A 56 -11.97 3.88 12.51
N VAL A 57 -11.94 3.59 13.81
CA VAL A 57 -13.10 3.69 14.69
C VAL A 57 -12.74 4.38 16.00
N ASN A 58 -13.69 5.12 16.56
CA ASN A 58 -13.61 5.57 17.95
C ASN A 58 -13.93 4.38 18.84
N LYS A 59 -12.96 3.91 19.62
CA LYS A 59 -13.13 2.75 20.51
C LYS A 59 -13.82 3.10 21.83
N HIS A 60 -13.91 4.40 22.15
CA HIS A 60 -14.60 4.92 23.31
C HIS A 60 -15.77 5.82 22.91
N SER A 61 -16.87 5.76 23.66
CA SER A 61 -18.04 6.63 23.51
C SER A 61 -17.71 8.12 23.70
N GLU A 62 -16.66 8.40 24.46
CA GLU A 62 -16.23 9.72 24.91
C GLU A 62 -15.22 10.36 23.95
N CYS A 63 -14.79 9.68 22.89
CA CYS A 63 -13.79 10.20 21.95
C CYS A 63 -14.17 11.60 21.40
N THR A 64 -15.45 11.86 21.14
CA THR A 64 -15.93 13.19 20.73
C THR A 64 -15.79 14.24 21.83
N HIS A 65 -16.07 13.87 23.08
CA HIS A 65 -15.89 14.77 24.22
C HIS A 65 -14.40 15.06 24.44
N TRP A 66 -13.55 14.05 24.45
CA TRP A 66 -12.10 14.20 24.61
C TRP A 66 -11.48 15.04 23.49
N TRP A 67 -11.93 14.85 22.25
CA TRP A 67 -11.59 15.74 21.15
C TRP A 67 -11.96 17.21 21.46
N SER A 68 -13.18 17.45 21.95
CA SER A 68 -13.67 18.81 22.22
C SER A 68 -12.90 19.57 23.30
N ILE A 69 -12.25 18.84 24.22
CA ILE A 69 -11.42 19.43 25.28
C ILE A 69 -9.92 19.42 24.95
N GLY A 70 -9.54 19.02 23.74
CA GLY A 70 -8.17 19.15 23.23
C GLY A 70 -7.25 17.95 23.46
N GLU A 71 -7.79 16.77 23.80
CA GLU A 71 -6.98 15.57 24.09
C GLU A 71 -6.14 15.11 22.90
N CYS A 72 -6.53 15.42 21.64
CA CYS A 72 -5.72 15.09 20.47
C CYS A 72 -4.34 15.76 20.47
N ASN A 73 -4.18 16.89 21.18
CA ASN A 73 -2.90 17.58 21.31
C ASN A 73 -2.18 17.18 22.60
N THR A 74 -2.93 17.08 23.71
CA THR A 74 -2.39 16.80 25.05
C THR A 74 -1.97 15.34 25.22
N ASN A 75 -2.78 14.41 24.69
CA ASN A 75 -2.62 12.97 24.82
C ASN A 75 -2.73 12.29 23.44
N SER A 76 -1.98 12.85 22.49
CA SER A 76 -2.01 12.48 21.07
C SER A 76 -1.77 10.99 20.82
N GLY A 77 -0.84 10.35 21.54
CA GLY A 77 -0.55 8.92 21.39
C GLY A 77 -1.78 8.03 21.66
N PHE A 78 -2.46 8.26 22.79
CA PHE A 78 -3.68 7.54 23.12
C PHE A 78 -4.81 7.87 22.14
N MET A 79 -5.02 9.16 21.88
CA MET A 79 -6.13 9.62 21.06
C MET A 79 -5.98 9.18 19.60
N HIS A 80 -4.77 9.15 19.04
CA HIS A 80 -4.53 8.65 17.69
C HIS A 80 -4.70 7.13 17.58
N ALA A 81 -4.50 6.37 18.66
CA ALA A 81 -4.63 4.91 18.65
C ALA A 81 -6.05 4.43 18.98
N GLU A 82 -6.77 5.16 19.82
CA GLU A 82 -8.07 4.74 20.35
C GLU A 82 -9.25 5.60 19.85
N CYS A 83 -8.97 6.81 19.38
CA CYS A 83 -9.95 7.80 18.92
C CYS A 83 -9.53 8.43 17.58
N SER A 84 -8.89 7.65 16.69
CA SER A 84 -8.31 8.13 15.43
C SER A 84 -9.29 8.93 14.55
N PRO A 85 -10.57 8.53 14.40
CA PRO A 85 -11.55 9.35 13.67
C PRO A 85 -11.81 10.71 14.33
N ALA A 86 -11.92 10.76 15.66
CA ALA A 86 -12.15 12.02 16.37
C ALA A 86 -10.98 13.00 16.19
N CYS A 87 -9.74 12.50 16.13
CA CYS A 87 -8.56 13.31 15.86
C CYS A 87 -8.21 13.48 14.38
N GLN A 88 -9.00 12.91 13.45
CA GLN A 88 -8.74 12.95 12.01
C GLN A 88 -7.34 12.42 11.64
N THR A 89 -6.90 11.37 12.33
CA THR A 89 -5.59 10.72 12.12
C THR A 89 -5.70 9.33 11.52
N CYS A 90 -6.88 8.98 11.02
CA CYS A 90 -6.99 7.97 9.97
C CYS A 90 -6.55 8.60 8.64
#